data_AF-A0A8T4NF77-F1
#
_entry.id   AF-A0A8T4NF77-F1
#
_cell.length_a   1.000
_cell.length_b   1.000
_cell.length_c   1.000
_cell.angle_alpha   90.00
_cell.angle_beta   90.00
_cell.angle_gamma   90.00
#
_symmetry.space_group_name_H-M   'P 1'
#
loop_
_entity.id
_entity.type
_entity.pdbx_description
1 polymer ?
#
loop_
_entity_poly.entity_id
_entity_poly.type
_entity_poly.pdbx_seq_one_letter_code
_entity_poly.pdbx_strand_id
1 'polypeptide(L)'
;MEDIQERSLLDKIKEKMKYHLVDTTAILAPTNPIFSAMEVGVSGMSDQVSIDSRLTVAAFSYAGAGWLYSKGRDLSRRIFHINDQTKERIQTLHDSAYTFGFNLLAMPIVYLSTGADLKQTAIGSVSAAALGVITGPIMGYSIDVARDLTGLQESDRASYPNLIKRQRPSIKKGLAGLLVAGSILAMAGIYGLTKDRLEQTQNNQTIEQIVSK
;
A
#
# COMPACT_ATOMS: atom_id res chain seq x y z
N MET A 1 0.42 -16.77 -39.82
CA MET A 1 0.61 -15.33 -39.62
C MET A 1 -0.58 -14.85 -38.83
N GLU A 2 -0.42 -14.68 -37.51
CA GLU A 2 -1.45 -14.05 -36.69
C GLU A 2 -1.53 -12.59 -37.11
N ASP A 3 -2.74 -12.19 -37.46
CA ASP A 3 -3.10 -10.82 -37.79
C ASP A 3 -2.79 -9.95 -36.57
N ILE A 4 -1.75 -9.11 -36.66
CA ILE A 4 -1.45 -8.10 -35.64
C ILE A 4 -2.53 -7.03 -35.79
N GLN A 5 -3.74 -7.34 -35.30
CA GLN A 5 -4.80 -6.36 -35.17
C GLN A 5 -4.28 -5.29 -34.22
N GLU A 6 -3.99 -4.12 -34.79
CA GLU A 6 -3.49 -2.97 -34.07
C GLU A 6 -4.54 -2.56 -33.03
N ARG A 7 -4.38 -3.02 -31.79
CA ARG A 7 -5.27 -2.64 -30.68
C ARG A 7 -5.35 -1.12 -30.63
N SER A 8 -6.58 -0.61 -30.55
CA SER A 8 -6.81 0.82 -30.48
C SER A 8 -6.04 1.43 -29.29
N LEU A 9 -5.64 2.69 -29.42
CA LEU A 9 -5.02 3.43 -28.32
C LEU A 9 -5.89 3.39 -27.05
N LEU A 10 -7.22 3.43 -27.23
CA LEU A 10 -8.20 3.35 -26.14
C LEU A 10 -8.13 2.02 -25.38
N ASP A 11 -7.97 0.90 -26.09
CA ASP A 11 -7.84 -0.42 -25.43
C ASP A 11 -6.57 -0.51 -24.59
N LYS A 12 -5.45 0.02 -25.11
CA LYS A 12 -4.17 0.08 -24.38
C LYS A 12 -4.26 0.95 -23.13
N ILE A 13 -4.93 2.11 -23.23
CA ILE A 13 -5.16 3.00 -22.07
C ILE A 13 -6.05 2.30 -21.03
N LYS A 14 -7.16 1.71 -21.48
CA LYS A 14 -8.10 1.00 -20.59
C LYS A 14 -7.42 -0.14 -19.85
N GLU A 15 -6.56 -0.91 -20.52
CA GLU A 15 -5.78 -1.98 -19.89
C GLU A 15 -4.83 -1.43 -18.83
N LYS A 16 -4.04 -0.40 -19.15
CA LYS A 16 -3.13 0.25 -18.19
C LYS A 16 -3.86 0.83 -16.98
N MET A 17 -5.04 1.41 -17.18
CA MET A 17 -5.88 1.93 -16.11
C MET A 17 -6.37 0.82 -15.17
N LYS A 18 -6.72 -0.36 -15.69
CA LYS A 18 -7.08 -1.51 -14.84
C LYS A 18 -5.92 -1.92 -13.94
N TYR A 19 -4.71 -2.05 -14.50
CA TYR A 19 -3.51 -2.34 -13.70
C TYR A 19 -3.27 -1.28 -12.63
N HIS A 20 -3.37 0.01 -13.00
CA HIS A 20 -3.20 1.09 -12.04
C HIS A 20 -4.19 0.99 -10.86
N LEU A 21 -5.48 0.82 -11.14
CA LEU A 21 -6.51 0.71 -10.10
C LEU A 21 -6.28 -0.51 -9.20
N VAL A 22 -6.01 -1.68 -9.80
CA VAL A 22 -5.78 -2.93 -9.05
C VAL A 22 -4.52 -2.83 -8.20
N ASP A 23 -3.40 -2.39 -8.77
CA ASP A 23 -2.12 -2.29 -8.06
C ASP A 23 -2.20 -1.27 -6.91
N THR A 24 -2.83 -0.12 -7.16
CA THR A 24 -3.00 0.92 -6.13
C THR A 24 -3.87 0.41 -4.99
N THR A 25 -4.99 -0.23 -5.30
CA THR A 25 -5.86 -0.84 -4.28
C THR A 25 -5.11 -1.92 -3.48
N ALA A 26 -4.30 -2.73 -4.17
CA ALA A 26 -3.54 -3.81 -3.55
C ALA A 26 -2.42 -3.32 -2.63
N ILE A 27 -1.86 -2.14 -2.90
CA ILE A 27 -0.92 -1.47 -2.00
C ILE A 27 -1.66 -0.94 -0.77
N LEU A 28 -2.77 -0.21 -0.97
CA LEU A 28 -3.48 0.48 0.09
C LEU A 28 -4.23 -0.47 1.03
N ALA A 29 -4.82 -1.55 0.51
CA ALA A 29 -5.64 -2.48 1.30
C ALA A 29 -4.89 -3.08 2.51
N PRO A 30 -3.68 -3.64 2.38
CA PRO A 30 -2.94 -4.12 3.55
C PRO A 30 -2.26 -2.98 4.32
N THR A 31 -1.78 -1.94 3.64
CA THR A 31 -0.96 -0.92 4.31
C THR A 31 -1.79 0.03 5.16
N ASN A 32 -2.96 0.48 4.69
CA ASN A 32 -3.76 1.45 5.43
C ASN A 32 -4.13 0.98 6.84
N PRO A 33 -4.67 -0.24 7.06
CA PRO A 33 -4.91 -0.74 8.42
C PRO A 33 -3.64 -0.79 9.28
N ILE A 34 -2.50 -1.22 8.72
CA ILE A 34 -1.23 -1.28 9.45
C ILE A 34 -0.81 0.13 9.89
N PHE A 35 -0.84 1.10 8.98
CA PHE A 35 -0.48 2.48 9.28
C PHE A 35 -1.46 3.12 10.26
N SER A 36 -2.78 2.91 10.11
CA SER A 36 -3.77 3.41 11.07
C SER A 36 -3.52 2.86 12.48
N ALA A 37 -3.23 1.56 12.61
CA ALA A 37 -2.92 0.95 13.90
C ALA A 37 -1.64 1.54 14.53
N MET A 38 -0.61 1.80 13.72
CA MET A 38 0.62 2.44 14.20
C MET A 38 0.39 3.91 14.59
N GLU A 39 -0.26 4.69 13.74
CA GLU A 39 -0.50 6.11 13.95
C GLU A 39 -1.30 6.37 15.23
N VAL A 40 -2.41 5.65 15.42
CA VAL A 40 -3.27 5.86 16.59
C VAL A 40 -2.78 5.08 17.80
N GLY A 41 -2.38 3.81 17.63
CA GLY A 41 -2.01 2.93 18.73
C GLY A 41 -0.61 3.17 19.30
N VAL A 42 0.34 3.62 18.48
CA VAL A 42 1.75 3.80 18.86
C VAL A 42 2.15 5.26 18.89
N SER A 43 1.80 6.03 17.85
CA SER A 43 2.19 7.45 17.76
C SER A 43 1.25 8.40 18.51
N GLY A 44 0.09 7.91 18.98
CA GLY A 44 -0.89 8.73 19.71
C GLY A 44 -1.55 9.81 18.85
N MET A 45 -1.55 9.64 17.52
CA MET A 45 -2.25 10.55 16.62
C MET A 45 -3.77 10.43 16.85
N SER A 46 -4.48 11.55 16.71
CA SER A 46 -5.95 11.50 16.73
C SER A 46 -6.50 10.72 15.53
N ASP A 47 -7.66 10.09 15.70
CA ASP A 47 -8.34 9.34 14.64
C ASP A 47 -8.55 10.21 13.40
N GLN A 48 -8.96 11.47 13.59
CA GLN A 48 -9.19 12.41 12.49
C GLN A 48 -7.91 12.66 11.69
N VAL A 49 -6.79 12.95 12.37
CA VAL A 49 -5.51 13.20 11.69
C VAL A 49 -5.00 11.94 10.98
N SER A 50 -5.18 10.76 11.57
CA SER A 50 -4.86 9.50 10.90
C SER A 50 -5.72 9.28 9.65
N ILE A 51 -7.05 9.47 9.74
CA ILE A 51 -7.98 9.33 8.62
C ILE A 51 -7.59 10.29 7.48
N ASP A 52 -7.34 11.56 7.78
CA ASP A 52 -6.94 12.56 6.78
C ASP A 52 -5.61 12.20 6.11
N SER A 53 -4.65 11.66 6.89
CA SER A 53 -3.38 11.17 6.36
C SER A 53 -3.58 9.97 5.42
N ARG A 54 -4.39 8.98 5.81
CA ARG A 54 -4.70 7.80 4.96
C ARG A 54 -5.45 8.17 3.68
N LEU A 55 -6.39 9.12 3.77
CA LEU A 55 -7.11 9.66 2.60
C LEU A 55 -6.14 10.40 1.66
N THR A 56 -5.23 11.20 2.20
CA THR A 56 -4.20 11.90 1.43
C THR A 56 -3.29 10.92 0.69
N VAL A 57 -2.79 9.91 1.40
CA VAL A 57 -1.94 8.86 0.81
C VAL A 57 -2.70 8.07 -0.26
N ALA A 58 -3.97 7.75 -0.03
CA ALA A 58 -4.81 7.08 -1.01
C ALA A 58 -4.99 7.95 -2.27
N ALA A 59 -5.34 9.23 -2.10
CA ALA A 59 -5.51 10.17 -3.20
C ALA A 59 -4.22 10.30 -4.04
N PHE A 60 -3.07 10.46 -3.39
CA PHE A 60 -1.78 10.55 -4.08
C PHE A 60 -1.42 9.23 -4.80
N SER A 61 -1.74 8.09 -4.19
CA SER A 61 -1.52 6.78 -4.81
C SER A 61 -2.36 6.60 -6.06
N TYR A 62 -3.64 6.99 -6.04
CA TYR A 62 -4.55 6.98 -7.20
C TYR A 62 -4.28 8.10 -8.21
N ALA A 63 -3.57 9.17 -7.82
CA ALA A 63 -3.11 10.18 -8.76
C ALA A 63 -1.94 9.69 -9.64
N GLY A 64 -1.30 8.57 -9.26
CA GLY A 64 -0.32 7.89 -10.11
C GLY A 64 0.83 7.25 -9.35
N ALA A 65 1.04 7.59 -8.06
CA ALA A 65 2.17 7.05 -7.31
C ALA A 65 2.11 5.52 -7.15
N GLY A 66 0.91 4.95 -7.02
CA GLY A 66 0.71 3.50 -6.97
C GLY A 66 1.12 2.80 -8.27
N TRP A 67 0.83 3.42 -9.43
CA TRP A 67 1.28 2.91 -10.73
C TRP A 67 2.78 3.04 -10.91
N LEU A 68 3.37 4.17 -10.50
CA LEU A 68 4.81 4.38 -10.60
C LEU A 68 5.57 3.34 -9.77
N TYR A 69 5.10 3.08 -8.55
CA TYR A 69 5.63 2.04 -7.69
C TYR A 69 5.50 0.65 -8.33
N SER A 70 4.31 0.26 -8.77
CA SER A 70 4.09 -1.10 -9.29
C SER A 70 4.86 -1.34 -10.59
N LYS A 71 4.93 -0.37 -11.50
CA LYS A 71 5.71 -0.48 -12.74
C LYS A 71 7.21 -0.42 -12.51
N GLY A 72 7.67 0.41 -11.59
CA GLY A 72 9.09 0.40 -11.21
C GLY A 72 9.48 -0.95 -10.59
N ARG A 73 8.60 -1.56 -9.78
CA ARG A 73 8.81 -2.90 -9.21
C ARG A 73 8.87 -3.96 -10.31
N ASP A 74 7.91 -3.97 -11.23
CA ASP A 74 7.86 -4.92 -12.34
C ASP A 74 9.14 -4.82 -13.20
N LEU A 75 9.59 -3.60 -13.50
CA LEU A 75 10.83 -3.36 -14.24
C LEU A 75 12.05 -3.86 -13.46
N SER A 76 12.13 -3.58 -12.16
CA SER A 76 13.19 -4.07 -11.29
C SER A 76 13.24 -5.60 -11.29
N ARG A 77 12.10 -6.28 -11.12
CA ARG A 77 12.01 -7.74 -11.17
C ARG A 77 12.54 -8.29 -12.49
N ARG A 78 12.22 -7.65 -13.62
CA ARG A 78 12.75 -8.05 -14.95
C ARG A 78 14.26 -7.91 -15.03
N ILE A 79 14.82 -6.78 -14.57
CA ILE A 79 16.27 -6.53 -14.57
C ILE A 79 17.01 -7.56 -13.72
N PHE A 80 16.48 -7.89 -12.54
CA PHE A 80 17.07 -8.86 -11.62
C PHE A 80 16.63 -10.30 -11.85
N HIS A 81 15.88 -10.57 -12.94
CA HIS A 81 15.37 -11.89 -13.31
C HIS A 81 14.57 -12.59 -12.19
N ILE A 82 13.80 -11.82 -11.41
CA ILE A 82 12.92 -12.32 -10.35
C ILE A 82 11.61 -12.82 -10.97
N ASN A 83 11.45 -14.14 -11.00
CA ASN A 83 10.35 -14.85 -11.67
C ASN A 83 9.72 -15.93 -10.77
N ASP A 84 8.83 -16.74 -11.33
CA ASP A 84 8.12 -17.84 -10.67
C ASP A 84 9.01 -18.96 -10.14
N GLN A 85 10.18 -19.17 -10.77
CA GLN A 85 11.19 -20.13 -10.32
C GLN A 85 12.05 -19.60 -9.17
N THR A 86 11.98 -18.29 -8.90
CA THR A 86 12.77 -17.65 -7.85
C THR A 86 12.19 -18.00 -6.46
N LYS A 87 13.07 -18.45 -5.55
CA LYS A 87 12.68 -18.78 -4.17
C LYS A 87 11.95 -17.61 -3.50
N GLU A 88 10.88 -17.89 -2.78
CA GLU A 88 10.05 -16.85 -2.12
C GLU A 88 10.89 -15.91 -1.25
N ARG A 89 11.86 -16.42 -0.49
CA ARG A 89 12.76 -15.58 0.34
C ARG A 89 13.52 -14.52 -0.47
N ILE A 90 13.92 -14.85 -1.70
CA ILE A 90 14.61 -13.91 -2.58
C ILE A 90 13.62 -12.88 -3.13
N GLN A 91 12.39 -13.31 -3.48
CA GLN A 91 11.34 -12.38 -3.89
C GLN A 91 10.98 -11.41 -2.75
N THR A 92 10.81 -11.91 -1.52
CA THR A 92 10.62 -11.12 -0.30
C THR A 92 11.74 -10.10 -0.12
N LEU A 93 13.01 -10.53 -0.19
CA LEU A 93 14.16 -9.64 -0.04
C LEU A 93 14.18 -8.56 -1.14
N HIS A 94 13.87 -8.94 -2.38
CA HIS A 94 13.75 -8.01 -3.50
C HIS A 94 12.64 -6.97 -3.25
N ASP A 95 11.45 -7.41 -2.83
CA ASP A 95 10.35 -6.49 -2.53
C ASP A 95 10.71 -5.53 -1.39
N SER A 96 11.35 -6.02 -0.31
CA SER A 96 11.87 -5.18 0.78
C SER A 96 12.88 -4.15 0.28
N ALA A 97 13.88 -4.58 -0.49
CA ALA A 97 14.94 -3.71 -1.00
C ALA A 97 14.40 -2.69 -2.00
N TYR A 98 13.50 -3.10 -2.89
CA TYR A 98 12.82 -2.23 -3.85
C TYR A 98 12.02 -1.16 -3.12
N THR A 99 11.22 -1.55 -2.12
CA THR A 99 10.40 -0.62 -1.35
C THR A 99 11.25 0.36 -0.55
N PHE A 100 12.31 -0.13 0.10
CA PHE A 100 13.27 0.72 0.81
C PHE A 100 13.87 1.77 -0.12
N GLY A 101 14.38 1.36 -1.28
CA GLY A 101 14.96 2.27 -2.26
C GLY A 101 13.93 3.25 -2.84
N PHE A 102 12.72 2.78 -3.15
CA PHE A 102 11.64 3.64 -3.62
C PHE A 102 11.28 4.72 -2.59
N ASN A 103 11.12 4.34 -1.32
CA ASN A 103 10.81 5.28 -0.25
C ASN A 103 11.95 6.28 0.00
N LEU A 104 13.22 5.85 -0.04
CA LEU A 104 14.35 6.77 0.07
C LEU A 104 14.37 7.85 -1.00
N LEU A 105 13.88 7.54 -2.21
CA LEU A 105 13.82 8.50 -3.31
C LEU A 105 12.54 9.34 -3.30
N ALA A 106 11.39 8.73 -3.04
CA ALA A 106 10.10 9.37 -3.12
C ALA A 106 9.78 10.24 -1.89
N MET A 107 10.11 9.76 -0.68
CA MET A 107 9.70 10.42 0.57
C MET A 107 10.36 11.79 0.78
N PRO A 108 11.63 12.05 0.40
CA PRO A 108 12.19 13.39 0.51
C PRO A 108 11.38 14.43 -0.27
N ILE A 109 10.93 14.08 -1.49
CA ILE A 109 10.12 14.95 -2.34
C ILE A 109 8.77 15.22 -1.67
N VAL A 110 8.13 14.18 -1.13
CA VAL A 110 6.86 14.30 -0.41
C VAL A 110 7.02 15.23 0.79
N TYR A 111 7.99 14.98 1.68
CA TYR A 111 8.18 15.80 2.89
C TYR A 111 8.54 17.26 2.57
N LEU A 112 9.43 17.50 1.61
CA LEU A 112 9.76 18.86 1.18
C LEU A 112 8.55 19.57 0.57
N SER A 113 7.71 18.87 -0.20
CA SER A 113 6.49 19.44 -0.77
C SER A 113 5.45 19.82 0.29
N THR A 114 5.51 19.19 1.47
CA THR A 114 4.65 19.52 2.63
C THR A 114 5.25 20.58 3.55
N GLY A 115 6.42 21.14 3.22
CA GLY A 115 7.07 22.20 3.99
C GLY A 115 7.96 21.73 5.15
N ALA A 116 8.33 20.45 5.19
CA ALA A 116 9.27 19.93 6.19
C ALA A 116 10.69 20.50 5.98
N ASP A 117 11.42 20.74 7.07
CA ASP A 117 12.83 21.13 6.98
C ASP A 117 13.74 19.96 6.54
N LEU A 118 15.02 20.23 6.25
CA LEU A 118 15.97 19.20 5.79
C LEU A 118 16.19 18.08 6.82
N LYS A 119 16.16 18.40 8.12
CA LYS A 119 16.38 17.44 9.20
C LYS A 119 15.16 16.52 9.34
N GLN A 120 13.95 17.11 9.37
CA GLN A 120 12.68 16.39 9.40
C GLN A 120 12.54 15.50 8.16
N THR A 121 12.88 16.03 6.98
CA THR A 121 12.87 15.30 5.71
C THR A 121 13.81 14.10 5.76
N ALA A 122 15.05 14.27 6.24
CA ALA A 122 16.02 13.18 6.34
C ALA A 122 15.54 12.07 7.30
N ILE A 123 15.11 12.45 8.51
CA ILE A 123 14.64 11.49 9.52
C ILE A 123 13.38 10.77 9.06
N GLY A 124 12.40 11.52 8.53
CA GLY A 124 11.14 10.97 8.02
C GLY A 124 11.37 10.02 6.85
N SER A 125 12.28 10.36 5.93
CA SER A 125 12.58 9.52 4.75
C SER A 125 13.28 8.23 5.14
N VAL A 126 14.26 8.28 6.06
CA VAL A 126 14.93 7.08 6.56
C VAL A 126 13.94 6.19 7.33
N SER A 127 13.06 6.78 8.13
CA SER A 127 12.04 6.04 8.89
C SER A 127 11.03 5.36 7.96
N ALA A 128 10.55 6.07 6.94
CA ALA A 128 9.65 5.52 5.93
C ALA A 128 10.32 4.44 5.08
N ALA A 129 11.62 4.59 4.76
CA ALA A 129 12.39 3.55 4.08
C ALA A 129 12.54 2.30 4.95
N ALA A 130 12.90 2.46 6.23
CA ALA A 130 13.01 1.36 7.18
C ALA A 130 11.68 0.60 7.33
N LEU A 131 10.56 1.32 7.43
CA LEU A 131 9.23 0.71 7.42
C LEU A 131 8.90 0.01 6.09
N GLY A 132 9.46 0.52 4.98
CA GLY A 132 9.43 -0.10 3.65
C GLY A 132 10.05 -1.50 3.62
N VAL A 133 11.04 -1.79 4.46
CA VAL A 133 11.63 -3.15 4.55
C VAL A 133 10.59 -4.16 5.04
N ILE A 134 9.76 -3.76 6.00
CA ILE A 134 8.72 -4.60 6.61
C ILE A 134 7.50 -4.70 5.69
N THR A 135 7.06 -3.57 5.15
CA THR A 135 5.83 -3.49 4.33
C THR A 135 6.04 -3.92 2.89
N GLY A 136 7.27 -3.90 2.38
CA GLY A 136 7.61 -4.24 1.00
C GLY A 136 7.15 -5.63 0.57
N PRO A 137 7.46 -6.70 1.31
CA PRO A 137 6.97 -8.05 1.02
C PRO A 137 5.45 -8.14 0.99
N ILE A 138 4.78 -7.45 1.92
CA ILE A 138 3.32 -7.42 2.01
C ILE A 138 2.73 -6.75 0.76
N MET A 139 3.27 -5.59 0.37
CA MET A 139 2.83 -4.86 -0.82
C MET A 139 3.11 -5.65 -2.10
N GLY A 140 4.33 -6.18 -2.26
CA GLY A 140 4.73 -6.96 -3.43
C GLY A 140 3.85 -8.21 -3.60
N TYR A 141 3.61 -8.94 -2.52
CA TYR A 141 2.71 -10.09 -2.53
C TYR A 141 1.27 -9.70 -2.84
N SER A 142 0.78 -8.61 -2.24
CA SER A 142 -0.60 -8.14 -2.45
C SER A 142 -0.85 -7.71 -3.89
N ILE A 143 0.11 -7.02 -4.53
CA ILE A 143 0.02 -6.67 -5.95
C ILE A 143 -0.09 -7.93 -6.81
N ASP A 144 0.80 -8.91 -6.60
CA ASP A 144 0.83 -10.14 -7.40
C ASP A 144 -0.47 -10.95 -7.23
N VAL A 145 -1.00 -11.04 -6.00
CA VAL A 145 -2.27 -11.70 -5.71
C VAL A 145 -3.46 -10.94 -6.28
N ALA A 146 -3.51 -9.61 -6.14
CA ALA A 146 -4.64 -8.83 -6.64
C ALA A 146 -4.73 -8.87 -8.17
N ARG A 147 -3.60 -8.87 -8.88
CA ARG A 147 -3.56 -9.07 -10.33
C ARG A 147 -4.10 -10.44 -10.73
N ASP A 148 -3.77 -11.50 -10.00
CA ASP A 148 -4.32 -12.85 -10.23
C ASP A 148 -5.82 -12.89 -9.96
N LEU A 149 -6.24 -12.34 -8.81
CA LEU A 149 -7.64 -12.38 -8.39
C LEU A 149 -8.55 -11.57 -9.33
N THR A 150 -8.02 -10.54 -9.97
CA THR A 150 -8.77 -9.71 -10.94
C THR A 150 -8.66 -10.22 -12.38
N GLY A 151 -7.81 -11.23 -12.63
CA GLY A 151 -7.57 -11.82 -13.94
C GLY A 151 -6.72 -10.96 -14.87
N LEU A 152 -5.90 -10.07 -14.32
CA LEU A 152 -4.97 -9.24 -15.10
C LEU A 152 -3.67 -9.99 -15.43
N GLN A 153 -3.13 -10.71 -14.45
CA GLN A 153 -1.89 -11.48 -14.59
C GLN A 153 -1.88 -12.60 -13.55
N GLU A 154 -1.45 -13.81 -13.92
CA GLU A 154 -1.26 -14.89 -12.94
C GLU A 154 -0.13 -14.55 -11.96
N SER A 155 -0.27 -14.99 -10.71
CA SER A 155 0.74 -14.72 -9.68
C SER A 155 1.93 -15.68 -9.79
N ASP A 156 3.13 -15.11 -9.91
CA ASP A 156 4.41 -15.82 -9.91
C ASP A 156 4.86 -16.29 -8.51
N ARG A 157 4.06 -16.07 -7.47
CA ARG A 157 4.42 -16.47 -6.11
C ARG A 157 4.27 -17.97 -5.93
N ALA A 158 5.36 -18.64 -5.55
CA ALA A 158 5.35 -20.05 -5.20
C ALA A 158 4.52 -20.32 -3.94
N SER A 159 4.49 -19.36 -3.01
CA SER A 159 3.68 -19.44 -1.79
C SER A 159 2.19 -19.15 -2.00
N TYR A 160 1.78 -18.65 -3.17
CA TYR A 160 0.37 -18.41 -3.47
C TYR A 160 -0.35 -19.72 -3.83
N PRO A 161 -1.43 -20.10 -3.12
CA PRO A 161 -2.00 -21.45 -3.24
C PRO A 161 -2.54 -21.76 -4.64
N ASN A 162 -2.15 -22.91 -5.19
CA ASN A 162 -2.68 -23.44 -6.45
C ASN A 162 -4.21 -23.61 -6.42
N LEU A 163 -4.78 -23.86 -5.23
CA LEU A 163 -6.23 -23.93 -5.04
C LEU A 163 -6.92 -22.64 -5.45
N ILE A 164 -6.33 -21.47 -5.14
CA ILE A 164 -6.88 -20.16 -5.49
C ILE A 164 -6.58 -19.85 -6.95
N LYS A 165 -5.36 -20.12 -7.43
CA LYS A 165 -4.96 -19.92 -8.84
C LYS A 165 -5.93 -20.58 -9.84
N ARG A 166 -6.44 -21.77 -9.51
CA ARG A 166 -7.33 -22.57 -10.38
C ARG A 166 -8.82 -22.23 -10.24
N GLN A 167 -9.20 -21.28 -9.38
CA GLN A 167 -10.61 -20.91 -9.20
C GLN A 167 -11.17 -20.19 -10.43
N ARG A 168 -12.51 -20.24 -10.56
CA ARG A 168 -13.23 -19.50 -11.59
C ARG A 168 -13.01 -17.98 -11.42
N PRO A 169 -12.94 -17.19 -12.52
CA PRO A 169 -12.69 -15.75 -12.45
C PRO A 169 -13.69 -14.97 -11.58
N SER A 170 -14.95 -15.41 -11.49
CA SER A 170 -15.97 -14.78 -10.63
C SER A 170 -15.65 -14.94 -9.15
N ILE A 171 -15.22 -16.14 -8.73
CA ILE A 171 -14.82 -16.43 -7.35
C ILE A 171 -13.59 -15.60 -6.99
N LYS A 172 -12.60 -15.56 -7.87
CA LYS A 172 -11.39 -14.76 -7.70
C LYS A 172 -11.70 -13.26 -7.48
N LYS A 173 -12.58 -12.69 -8.30
CA LYS A 173 -13.03 -11.29 -8.13
C LYS A 173 -13.81 -11.08 -6.83
N GLY A 174 -14.62 -12.07 -6.42
CA GLY A 174 -15.29 -12.07 -5.12
C GLY A 174 -14.31 -12.03 -3.94
N LEU A 175 -13.25 -12.83 -4.00
CA LEU A 175 -12.16 -12.81 -3.01
C LEU A 175 -11.44 -11.45 -2.97
N ALA A 176 -11.14 -10.86 -4.13
CA ALA A 176 -10.57 -9.51 -4.18
C ALA A 176 -11.47 -8.48 -3.50
N GLY A 177 -12.77 -8.48 -3.81
CA GLY A 177 -13.75 -7.60 -3.18
C GLY A 177 -13.83 -7.81 -1.66
N LEU A 178 -13.82 -9.06 -1.21
CA LEU A 178 -13.86 -9.40 0.21
C LEU A 178 -12.59 -8.95 0.96
N LEU A 179 -11.41 -9.05 0.34
CA LEU A 179 -10.16 -8.55 0.92
C LEU A 179 -10.16 -7.03 1.08
N VAL A 180 -10.68 -6.29 0.09
CA VAL A 180 -10.83 -4.83 0.17
C VAL A 180 -11.85 -4.46 1.26
N ALA A 181 -13.00 -5.13 1.31
CA ALA A 181 -13.99 -4.91 2.35
C ALA A 181 -13.42 -5.22 3.75
N GLY A 182 -12.65 -6.30 3.89
CA GLY A 182 -11.97 -6.68 5.13
C GLY A 182 -10.96 -5.62 5.59
N SER A 183 -10.21 -5.01 4.65
CA SER A 183 -9.32 -3.89 4.95
C SER A 183 -10.07 -2.68 5.52
N ILE A 184 -11.18 -2.30 4.88
CA ILE A 184 -12.02 -1.17 5.34
C ILE A 184 -12.60 -1.47 6.74
N LEU A 185 -13.11 -2.68 6.96
CA LEU A 185 -13.62 -3.11 8.27
C LEU A 185 -12.52 -3.13 9.33
N ALA A 186 -11.30 -3.54 8.98
CA ALA A 186 -10.16 -3.49 9.90
C ALA A 186 -9.81 -2.06 10.29
N MET A 187 -9.78 -1.12 9.34
CA MET A 187 -9.60 0.31 9.64
C MET A 187 -10.72 0.84 10.55
N ALA A 188 -11.98 0.54 10.22
CA ALA A 188 -13.12 0.95 11.04
C ALA A 188 -13.03 0.38 12.47
N GLY A 189 -12.60 -0.87 12.62
CA GLY A 189 -12.38 -1.50 13.91
C GLY A 189 -11.24 -0.83 14.71
N ILE A 190 -10.14 -0.47 14.06
CA ILE A 190 -9.02 0.26 14.70
C ILE A 190 -9.54 1.57 15.28
N TYR A 191 -10.22 2.40 14.47
CA TYR A 191 -10.75 3.68 14.93
C TYR A 191 -11.87 3.53 15.97
N GLY A 192 -12.69 2.48 15.85
CA GLY A 192 -13.72 2.17 16.84
C GLY A 192 -13.16 1.84 18.22
N LEU A 193 -11.96 1.23 18.29
CA LEU A 193 -11.31 0.86 19.54
C LEU A 193 -10.50 2.00 20.19
N THR A 194 -10.24 3.09 19.46
CA THR A 194 -9.36 4.17 19.90
C THR A 194 -10.08 5.46 20.28
N LYS A 195 -11.34 5.61 19.87
CA LYS A 195 -12.19 6.79 20.10
C LYS A 195 -12.18 7.30 21.55
N ASP A 196 -12.22 6.39 22.53
CA ASP A 196 -12.31 6.73 23.96
C ASP A 196 -11.04 7.37 24.54
N ARG A 197 -9.86 7.13 23.93
CA ARG A 197 -8.59 7.68 24.43
C ARG A 197 -8.45 9.18 24.20
N LEU A 198 -9.07 9.70 23.14
CA LEU A 198 -9.00 11.12 22.80
C LEU A 198 -9.91 11.97 23.68
N GLU A 199 -11.11 11.47 23.99
CA GLU A 199 -12.02 12.13 24.94
C GLU A 199 -11.38 12.25 26.34
N GLN A 200 -10.64 11.22 26.78
CA GLN A 200 -9.88 11.27 28.03
C GLN A 200 -8.73 12.29 28.00
N THR A 201 -8.00 12.38 26.89
CA THR A 201 -6.83 13.27 26.79
C THR A 201 -7.26 14.75 26.78
N GLN A 202 -8.34 15.10 26.07
CA GLN A 202 -8.89 16.46 26.06
C GLN A 202 -9.45 16.88 27.43
N ASN A 203 -10.13 15.97 28.13
CA ASN A 203 -10.63 16.24 29.48
C ASN A 203 -9.49 16.48 30.47
N ASN A 204 -8.40 15.72 30.39
CA ASN A 204 -7.25 15.89 31.29
C ASN A 204 -6.53 17.23 31.09
N GLN A 205 -6.32 17.67 29.84
CA GLN A 205 -5.72 18.99 29.55
C GLN A 205 -6.58 20.14 30.07
N THR A 206 -7.91 20.02 29.96
CA THR A 206 -8.85 21.02 30.49
C THR A 206 -8.76 21.13 32.01
N ILE A 207 -8.64 19.99 32.71
CA ILE A 207 -8.49 19.97 34.17
C ILE A 207 -7.17 20.62 34.60
N GLU A 208 -6.04 20.29 33.96
CA GLU A 208 -4.75 20.91 34.28
C GLU A 208 -4.74 22.43 34.06
N GLN A 209 -5.42 22.91 33.02
CA GLN A 209 -5.59 24.36 32.76
C GLN A 209 -6.50 25.05 33.77
N ILE A 210 -7.47 24.34 34.37
CA ILE A 210 -8.30 24.87 35.45
C ILE A 210 -7.51 24.91 36.75
N VAL A 211 -6.75 23.88 37.08
CA VAL A 211 -5.98 23.78 38.34
C VAL A 211 -4.78 24.74 38.38
N SER A 212 -4.24 25.13 37.22
CA SER A 212 -3.09 26.05 37.13
C SER A 212 -3.46 27.55 37.12
N LYS A 213 -4.76 27.89 37.19
CA LYS A 213 -5.25 29.27 37.34
C LYS A 213 -5.64 29.58 38.78
#